data_AF-A0A7W0GY03-F1
#
_entry.id   AF-A0A7W0GY03-F1
#
_cell.length_a   1.000
_cell.length_b   1.000
_cell.length_c   1.000
_cell.angle_alpha   90.00
_cell.angle_beta   90.00
_cell.angle_gamma   90.00
#
_symmetry.space_group_name_H-M   'P 1'
#
loop_
_entity.id
_entity.type
_entity.pdbx_description
1 polymer ?
#
loop_
_entity_poly.entity_id
_entity_poly.type
_entity_poly.pdbx_seq_one_letter_code
_entity_poly.pdbx_strand_id
1 'polypeptide(L)'
;LVLLYHGGANAGPAARLRGLGIPVARLRTDRLGNVPRLARLLGDLTGSRQGADSIARAFLEGLDRERAASRAAATIPLPVLILAWDQPPIALGAGSFVSEAVELAGARNIFADVSSAAAPVTLEAVVDRTRAPS
;
A
#
# COMPACT_ATOMS: atom_id res chain seq x y z
N LEU A 1 7.77 -13.43 18.45
CA LEU A 1 7.92 -12.46 17.34
C LEU A 1 6.58 -11.77 17.13
N VAL A 2 6.54 -10.44 17.12
CA VAL A 2 5.36 -9.63 16.83
C VAL A 2 5.63 -8.81 15.56
N LEU A 3 4.68 -8.81 14.63
CA LEU A 3 4.74 -8.06 13.39
C LEU A 3 3.83 -6.84 13.50
N LEU A 4 4.38 -5.65 13.29
CA LEU A 4 3.62 -4.40 13.35
C LEU A 4 3.79 -3.62 12.05
N TYR A 5 2.75 -2.92 11.61
CA TYR A 5 2.88 -1.98 10.51
C TYR A 5 3.81 -0.82 10.89
N HIS A 6 4.66 -0.38 9.96
CA HIS A 6 5.56 0.75 10.13
C HIS A 6 4.80 2.08 10.04
N GLY A 7 4.04 2.40 11.09
CA GLY A 7 3.36 3.68 11.28
C GLY A 7 3.75 4.34 12.61
N GLY A 8 3.53 5.64 12.74
CA GLY A 8 3.84 6.42 13.95
C GLY A 8 3.17 5.85 15.21
N ALA A 9 1.90 5.46 15.10
CA ALA A 9 1.13 4.85 16.19
C ALA A 9 1.75 3.56 16.75
N ASN A 10 2.52 2.83 15.93
CA ASN A 10 3.16 1.57 16.34
C ASN A 10 4.58 1.74 16.90
N ALA A 11 5.16 2.96 16.89
CA ALA A 11 6.51 3.19 17.39
C ALA A 11 6.61 2.96 18.91
N GLY A 12 5.70 3.54 19.69
CA GLY A 12 5.63 3.38 21.15
C GLY A 12 5.37 1.93 21.59
N PRO A 13 4.29 1.28 21.09
CA PRO A 13 4.02 -0.13 21.37
C PRO A 13 5.20 -1.06 21.03
N ALA A 14 5.85 -0.84 19.87
CA ALA A 14 7.03 -1.63 19.48
C ALA A 14 8.19 -1.47 20.45
N ALA A 15 8.48 -0.24 20.91
CA ALA A 15 9.55 0.01 21.87
C ALA A 15 9.28 -0.68 23.21
N ARG A 16 8.04 -0.60 23.71
CA ARG A 16 7.63 -1.26 24.96
C ARG A 16 7.79 -2.77 24.90
N LEU A 17 7.32 -3.40 23.83
CA LEU A 17 7.45 -4.84 23.62
C LEU A 17 8.92 -5.29 23.58
N ARG A 18 9.80 -4.53 22.91
CA ARG A 18 11.24 -4.82 22.90
C ARG A 18 11.88 -4.69 24.29
N GLY A 19 11.47 -3.70 25.08
CA GLY A 19 11.92 -3.54 26.47
C GLY A 19 11.55 -4.73 27.37
N LEU A 20 10.51 -5.47 27.01
CA LEU A 20 10.08 -6.71 27.68
C LEU A 20 10.77 -7.97 27.11
N GLY A 21 11.75 -7.83 26.21
CA GLY A 21 12.43 -8.96 25.57
C GLY A 21 11.62 -9.66 24.49
N ILE A 22 10.48 -9.10 24.06
CA ILE A 22 9.65 -9.67 22.99
C ILE A 22 10.23 -9.24 21.63
N PRO A 23 10.58 -10.17 20.72
CA PRO A 23 11.07 -9.80 19.38
C PRO A 23 9.98 -9.10 18.57
N VAL A 24 10.27 -7.92 18.03
CA VAL A 24 9.32 -7.11 17.23
C VAL A 24 9.94 -6.68 15.90
N ALA A 25 9.28 -7.03 14.80
CA ALA A 25 9.58 -6.52 13.46
C ALA A 25 8.51 -5.49 13.03
N ARG A 26 8.96 -4.33 12.53
CA ARG A 26 8.08 -3.31 11.95
C ARG A 26 8.18 -3.39 10.43
N LEU A 27 7.09 -3.74 9.77
CA LEU A 27 7.02 -4.00 8.35
C LEU A 27 6.37 -2.82 7.64
N ARG A 28 6.99 -2.33 6.56
CA ARG A 28 6.41 -1.29 5.71
C ARG A 28 5.79 -1.95 4.48
N THR A 29 4.49 -1.77 4.28
CA THR A 29 3.69 -2.37 3.19
C THR A 29 3.06 -1.28 2.32
N ASP A 30 3.76 -0.17 2.15
CA ASP A 30 3.30 1.02 1.43
C ASP A 30 3.42 0.90 -0.10
N ARG A 31 4.12 -0.12 -0.59
CA ARG A 31 4.34 -0.38 -2.02
C ARG A 31 4.11 -1.85 -2.34
N LEU A 32 3.61 -2.14 -3.54
CA LEU A 32 3.48 -3.50 -4.06
C LEU A 32 4.83 -4.22 -4.09
N GLY A 33 5.90 -3.49 -4.46
CA GLY A 33 7.27 -4.00 -4.45
C GLY A 33 7.78 -4.45 -3.07
N ASN A 34 7.12 -4.10 -1.97
CA ASN A 34 7.52 -4.56 -0.64
C ASN A 34 7.08 -6.00 -0.37
N VAL A 35 6.04 -6.51 -1.04
CA VAL A 35 5.47 -7.84 -0.77
C VAL A 35 6.50 -8.95 -0.95
N PRO A 36 7.26 -9.06 -2.06
CA PRO A 36 8.28 -10.10 -2.23
C PRO A 36 9.40 -10.01 -1.19
N ARG A 37 9.81 -8.78 -0.84
CA ARG A 37 10.86 -8.54 0.16
C ARG A 37 10.40 -8.98 1.55
N LEU A 38 9.16 -8.68 1.91
CA LEU A 38 8.57 -9.07 3.19
C LEU A 38 8.32 -10.57 3.27
N ALA A 39 7.87 -11.19 2.18
CA ALA A 39 7.72 -12.64 2.12
C ALA A 39 9.04 -13.34 2.46
N ARG A 40 10.14 -12.96 1.80
CA ARG A 40 11.48 -13.50 2.08
C ARG A 40 11.95 -13.26 3.51
N LEU A 41 11.80 -12.02 4.00
CA LEU A 41 12.14 -11.67 5.40
C LEU A 41 11.38 -12.56 6.39
N LEU A 42 10.09 -12.78 6.17
CA LEU A 42 9.30 -13.65 7.03
C LEU A 42 9.74 -15.11 6.90
N GLY A 43 10.04 -15.58 5.69
CA GLY A 43 10.61 -16.92 5.46
C GLY A 43 11.92 -17.15 6.21
N ASP A 44 12.79 -16.14 6.29
CA ASP A 44 14.01 -16.21 7.10
C ASP A 44 13.70 -16.28 8.60
N LEU A 45 12.74 -15.47 9.07
CA LEU A 45 12.36 -15.38 10.49
C LEU A 45 11.57 -16.61 10.98
N THR A 46 10.85 -17.30 10.10
CA THR A 46 10.01 -18.46 10.45
C THR A 46 10.61 -19.80 10.01
N GLY A 47 11.77 -19.80 9.34
CA GLY A 47 12.39 -21.02 8.80
C GLY A 47 11.66 -21.57 7.56
N SER A 48 10.87 -20.76 6.86
CA SER A 48 10.02 -21.15 5.72
C SER A 48 10.51 -20.59 4.39
N ARG A 49 11.83 -20.56 4.16
CA ARG A 49 12.46 -19.89 3.01
C ARG A 49 11.91 -20.33 1.66
N GLN A 50 11.77 -21.63 1.42
CA GLN A 50 11.29 -22.15 0.13
C GLN A 50 9.86 -21.67 -0.20
N GLY A 51 8.96 -21.69 0.78
CA GLY A 51 7.59 -21.19 0.63
C GLY A 51 7.57 -19.68 0.40
N ALA A 52 8.38 -18.94 1.16
CA ALA A 52 8.51 -17.49 0.99
C ALA A 52 9.03 -17.10 -0.40
N ASP A 53 10.02 -17.82 -0.93
CA ASP A 53 10.55 -17.58 -2.28
C ASP A 53 9.53 -17.90 -3.37
N SER A 54 8.72 -18.95 -3.17
CA SER A 54 7.62 -19.28 -4.09
C SER A 54 6.59 -18.15 -4.14
N ILE A 55 6.16 -17.64 -2.98
CA ILE A 55 5.22 -16.51 -2.88
C ILE A 55 5.80 -15.26 -3.53
N ALA A 56 7.06 -14.94 -3.23
CA ALA A 56 7.75 -13.78 -3.79
C ALA A 56 7.81 -13.84 -5.32
N ARG A 57 8.10 -15.01 -5.89
CA ARG A 57 8.17 -15.22 -7.33
C ARG A 57 6.79 -15.09 -7.99
N ALA A 58 5.79 -15.79 -7.46
CA ALA A 58 4.43 -15.75 -7.99
C ALA A 58 3.86 -14.32 -7.98
N PHE A 59 4.15 -13.54 -6.92
CA PHE A 59 3.75 -12.14 -6.85
C PHE A 59 4.42 -11.28 -7.92
N LEU A 60 5.73 -11.41 -8.11
CA LEU A 60 6.47 -10.67 -9.14
C LEU A 60 5.97 -10.99 -10.55
N GLU A 61 5.76 -12.28 -10.84
CA GLU A 61 5.20 -12.73 -12.12
C GLU A 61 3.79 -12.17 -12.36
N GLY A 62 2.94 -12.13 -11.33
CA GLY A 62 1.63 -11.49 -11.40
C GLY A 62 1.72 -9.99 -11.67
N LEU A 63 2.58 -9.29 -10.93
CA LEU A 63 2.77 -7.85 -11.06
C LEU A 63 3.28 -7.47 -12.46
N ASP A 64 4.21 -8.25 -13.03
CA ASP A 64 4.73 -7.99 -14.37
C ASP A 64 3.70 -8.25 -15.46
N ARG A 65 2.82 -9.26 -15.29
CA ARG A 65 1.66 -9.48 -16.17
C ARG A 65 0.69 -8.32 -16.15
N GLU A 66 0.30 -7.83 -14.97
CA GLU A 66 -0.60 -6.68 -14.84
C GLU A 66 0.01 -5.41 -15.44
N ARG A 67 1.31 -5.17 -15.23
CA ARG A 67 2.02 -4.05 -15.84
C ARG A 67 2.02 -4.12 -17.37
N ALA A 68 2.16 -5.32 -17.93
CA ALA A 68 2.10 -5.52 -19.37
C ALA A 68 0.68 -5.27 -19.91
N ALA A 69 -0.34 -5.79 -19.24
CA ALA A 69 -1.74 -5.59 -19.59
C ALA A 69 -2.13 -4.09 -19.53
N SER A 70 -1.75 -3.40 -18.45
CA SER A 70 -1.99 -1.98 -18.25
C SER A 70 -1.37 -1.12 -19.36
N ARG A 71 -0.11 -1.39 -19.75
CA ARG A 71 0.55 -0.69 -20.88
C ARG A 71 -0.15 -0.92 -22.22
N ALA A 72 -0.78 -2.07 -22.41
CA ALA A 72 -1.51 -2.38 -23.64
C ALA A 72 -2.89 -1.71 -23.70
N ALA A 73 -3.48 -1.38 -22.54
CA ALA A 73 -4.75 -0.69 -22.45
C ALA A 73 -4.56 0.82 -22.65
N ALA A 74 -4.75 1.31 -23.88
CA ALA A 74 -4.77 2.75 -24.18
C ALA A 74 -6.12 3.38 -23.78
N THR A 75 -6.37 3.52 -22.48
CA THR A 75 -7.63 4.06 -21.94
C THR A 75 -7.43 5.38 -21.19
N ILE A 76 -8.45 6.23 -21.21
CA ILE A 76 -8.50 7.42 -20.34
C ILE A 76 -8.71 6.92 -18.90
N PRO A 77 -7.82 7.25 -17.94
CA PRO A 77 -7.94 6.72 -16.59
C PRO A 77 -9.22 7.18 -15.88
N LEU A 78 -9.97 6.22 -15.32
CA LEU A 78 -11.15 6.49 -14.52
C LEU A 78 -10.75 7.15 -13.18
N PRO A 79 -11.28 8.34 -12.82
CA PRO A 79 -11.02 8.93 -11.51
C PRO A 79 -11.67 8.10 -10.39
N VAL A 80 -10.89 7.74 -9.37
CA VAL A 80 -11.33 6.95 -8.22
C VAL A 80 -10.99 7.65 -6.91
N LEU A 81 -11.96 7.74 -6.02
CA LEU A 81 -11.77 8.08 -4.61
C LEU A 81 -11.52 6.80 -3.81
N ILE A 82 -10.44 6.80 -3.01
CA ILE A 82 -10.09 5.68 -2.14
C ILE A 82 -10.16 6.15 -0.68
N LEU A 83 -11.07 5.61 0.12
CA LEU A 83 -11.25 5.95 1.53
C LEU A 83 -10.77 4.82 2.45
N ALA A 84 -10.01 5.18 3.48
CA ALA A 84 -9.61 4.30 4.58
C ALA A 84 -10.60 4.35 5.76
N TRP A 85 -11.27 5.49 5.91
CA TRP A 85 -12.24 5.77 6.97
C TRP A 85 -13.19 6.86 6.48
N ASP A 86 -14.42 6.90 6.99
CA ASP A 86 -15.49 7.78 6.51
C ASP A 86 -15.84 8.95 7.44
N GLN A 87 -15.52 8.91 8.74
CA GLN A 87 -15.87 9.97 9.72
C GLN A 87 -14.77 10.28 10.76
N PRO A 88 -14.02 11.41 10.63
CA PRO A 88 -13.95 12.26 9.44
C PRO A 88 -13.31 11.49 8.26
N PRO A 89 -13.60 11.85 7.01
CA PRO A 89 -13.12 11.09 5.86
C PRO A 89 -11.58 11.12 5.75
N ILE A 90 -10.99 9.95 5.59
CA ILE A 90 -9.55 9.74 5.40
C ILE A 90 -9.33 9.10 4.03
N ALA A 91 -8.71 9.83 3.11
CA ALA A 91 -8.37 9.31 1.78
C ALA A 91 -6.99 8.64 1.77
N LEU A 92 -6.83 7.63 0.91
CA LEU A 92 -5.54 7.03 0.62
C LEU A 92 -4.83 7.82 -0.50
N GLY A 93 -3.62 8.30 -0.21
CA GLY A 93 -2.77 9.03 -1.17
C GLY A 93 -1.80 8.12 -1.92
N ALA A 94 -0.90 8.71 -2.70
CA ALA A 94 0.12 8.01 -3.50
C ALA A 94 1.16 7.23 -2.67
N GLY A 95 1.21 7.46 -1.36
CA GLY A 95 2.01 6.67 -0.43
C GLY A 95 1.37 5.33 -0.04
N SER A 96 0.19 4.99 -0.56
CA SER A 96 -0.52 3.74 -0.27
C SER A 96 -0.31 2.71 -1.36
N PHE A 97 -0.12 1.44 -0.98
CA PHE A 97 -0.06 0.34 -1.94
C PHE A 97 -1.40 0.18 -2.70
N VAL A 98 -2.52 0.64 -2.10
CA VAL A 98 -3.83 0.63 -2.75
C VAL A 98 -3.88 1.64 -3.90
N SER A 99 -3.25 2.82 -3.74
CA SER A 99 -3.11 3.79 -4.85
C SER A 99 -2.31 3.18 -6.00
N GLU A 100 -1.18 2.53 -5.68
CA GLU A 100 -0.34 1.85 -6.69
C GLU A 100 -1.10 0.75 -7.43
N ALA A 101 -1.95 -0.01 -6.72
CA ALA A 101 -2.79 -1.05 -7.33
C ALA A 101 -3.90 -0.48 -8.23
N VAL A 102 -4.56 0.61 -7.80
CA VAL A 102 -5.59 1.30 -8.59
C VAL A 102 -4.99 1.90 -9.87
N GLU A 103 -3.81 2.51 -9.75
CA GLU A 103 -3.06 3.07 -10.89
C GLU A 103 -2.58 1.97 -11.85
N LEU A 104 -2.11 0.85 -11.32
CA LEU A 104 -1.74 -0.32 -12.13
C LEU A 104 -2.94 -0.86 -12.92
N ALA A 105 -4.14 -0.85 -12.33
CA ALA A 105 -5.38 -1.24 -13.00
C ALA A 105 -5.88 -0.23 -14.04
N GLY A 106 -5.16 0.88 -14.26
CA GLY A 106 -5.49 1.89 -15.27
C GLY A 106 -6.49 2.96 -14.80
N ALA A 107 -6.77 3.02 -13.51
CA ALA A 107 -7.54 4.11 -12.91
C ALA A 107 -6.62 5.22 -12.37
N ARG A 108 -7.18 6.39 -12.06
CA ARG A 108 -6.46 7.50 -11.44
C ARG A 108 -7.00 7.74 -10.05
N ASN A 109 -6.16 7.58 -9.02
CA ASN A 109 -6.48 8.08 -7.70
C ASN A 109 -6.62 9.61 -7.73
N ILE A 110 -7.77 10.13 -7.33
CA ILE A 110 -8.00 11.59 -7.32
C ILE A 110 -7.08 12.33 -6.33
N PHE A 111 -6.56 11.64 -5.31
CA PHE A 111 -5.59 12.15 -4.34
C PHE A 111 -4.16 11.66 -4.60
N ALA A 112 -3.80 11.37 -5.86
CA ALA A 112 -2.43 10.97 -6.23
C ALA A 112 -1.37 12.07 -5.96
N ASP A 113 -1.79 13.32 -5.74
CA ASP A 113 -0.95 14.44 -5.32
C ASP A 113 -0.57 14.39 -3.83
N VAL A 114 -1.28 13.60 -3.02
CA VAL A 114 -1.03 13.45 -1.59
C VAL A 114 0.04 12.38 -1.38
N SER A 115 1.24 12.78 -0.98
CA SER A 115 2.39 11.86 -0.83
C SER A 115 2.26 10.90 0.35
N SER A 116 1.47 11.24 1.38
CA SER A 116 1.23 10.37 2.53
C SER A 116 0.35 9.17 2.16
N ALA A 117 0.51 8.05 2.87
CA ALA A 117 -0.32 6.86 2.65
C ALA A 117 -1.80 7.12 2.92
N ALA A 118 -2.11 7.92 3.96
CA ALA A 118 -3.45 8.33 4.32
C ALA A 118 -3.44 9.78 4.79
N ALA A 119 -4.47 10.55 4.46
CA ALA A 119 -4.67 11.91 4.96
C ALA A 119 -6.16 12.21 5.14
N PRO A 120 -6.53 13.03 6.16
CA PRO A 120 -7.88 13.55 6.24
C PRO A 120 -8.18 14.44 5.03
N VAL A 121 -9.40 14.38 4.52
CA VAL A 121 -9.86 15.19 3.39
C VAL A 121 -11.21 15.83 3.71
N THR A 122 -11.61 16.84 2.94
CA THR A 122 -12.96 17.43 3.02
C THR A 122 -13.79 17.03 1.82
N LEU A 123 -15.11 17.17 1.92
CA LEU A 123 -16.00 16.88 0.80
C LEU A 123 -15.75 17.85 -0.38
N GLU A 124 -15.44 19.11 -0.10
CA GLU A 124 -15.07 20.12 -1.10
C GLU A 124 -13.83 19.70 -1.87
N ALA A 125 -12.80 19.21 -1.16
CA ALA A 125 -11.57 18.72 -1.78
C ALA A 125 -11.81 17.52 -2.72
N VAL A 126 -12.82 16.69 -2.44
CA VAL A 126 -13.26 15.60 -3.32
C VAL A 126 -13.95 16.15 -4.56
N VAL A 127 -14.91 17.07 -4.38
CA VAL A 127 -15.68 17.67 -5.49
C VAL A 127 -14.75 18.42 -6.45
N ASP A 128 -13.79 19.19 -5.94
CA ASP A 128 -12.85 19.94 -6.78
C ASP A 128 -12.01 19.03 -7.68
N ARG A 129 -11.73 17.79 -7.26
CA ARG A 129 -10.93 16.81 -8.01
C ARG A 129 -11.75 15.95 -8.96
N THR A 130 -13.07 15.89 -8.80
CA THR A 130 -13.97 15.08 -9.64
C THR A 130 -14.73 15.88 -10.69
N ARG A 131 -14.65 17.23 -10.65
CA ARG A 131 -15.20 18.09 -11.72
C ARG A 131 -14.52 17.78 -13.06
N ALA A 132 -15.32 17.57 -14.11
CA ALA A 132 -14.83 17.48 -15.47
C ALA A 132 -14.21 18.83 -15.90
N PRO A 133 -13.13 18.84 -16.70
CA PRO A 133 -12.68 20.08 -17.32
C PRO A 133 -13.80 20.63 -18.21
N SER A 134 -14.12 21.92 -18.01
CA SER A 134 -15.06 22.71 -18.83
C SER A 134 -14.54 22.91 -20.24
#